data_AF-A0A8E0IK45-F1
#
_entry.id   AF-A0A8E0IK45-F1
#
_cell.length_a   1.000
_cell.length_b   1.000
_cell.length_c   1.000
_cell.angle_alpha   90.00
_cell.angle_beta   90.00
_cell.angle_gamma   90.00
#
_symmetry.space_group_name_H-M   'P 1'
#
loop_
_entity.id
_entity.type
_entity.pdbx_description
1 polymer ?
#
loop_
_entity_poly.entity_id
_entity_poly.type
_entity_poly.pdbx_seq_one_letter_code
_entity_poly.pdbx_strand_id
1 'polypeptide(L)'
;MNNSKDRTFMGHPRGLLTLSMTEFWERFSYYGMRAILIYYMYYAVEKGGLGFDQPTALSIMSIYGSLVYLSATIGGFISDRLLGSRRTVFW
;
A
#
# COMPACT_ATOMS: atom_id res chain seq x y z
N MET A 1 4.08 -23.25 37.31
CA MET A 1 2.96 -23.14 36.35
C MET A 1 3.01 -21.73 35.76
N ASN A 2 3.58 -21.58 34.56
CA ASN A 2 3.86 -20.27 33.99
C ASN A 2 2.57 -19.69 33.40
N ASN A 3 2.15 -18.53 33.92
CA ASN A 3 0.83 -17.94 33.75
C ASN A 3 0.82 -17.00 32.53
N SER A 4 1.16 -17.52 31.35
CA SER A 4 0.99 -16.78 30.10
C SER A 4 -0.48 -16.85 29.73
N LYS A 5 -1.26 -15.83 30.13
CA LYS A 5 -2.54 -15.54 29.49
C LYS A 5 -2.27 -15.46 27.99
N ASP A 6 -2.57 -16.52 27.25
CA ASP A 6 -2.51 -16.58 25.80
C ASP A 6 -3.52 -15.58 25.28
N ARG A 7 -3.07 -14.34 25.15
CA ARG A 7 -3.91 -13.26 24.68
C ARG A 7 -3.97 -13.38 23.15
N THR A 8 -4.59 -14.43 22.66
CA THR A 8 -4.78 -14.73 21.25
C THR A 8 -5.75 -13.74 20.61
N PHE A 9 -5.55 -13.43 19.33
CA PHE A 9 -6.53 -12.74 18.50
C PHE A 9 -7.16 -13.77 17.58
N MET A 10 -8.46 -14.08 17.74
CA MET A 10 -9.15 -15.13 16.98
C MET A 10 -8.38 -16.48 16.96
N GLY A 11 -7.71 -16.84 18.07
CA GLY A 11 -6.89 -18.07 18.15
C GLY A 11 -5.47 -17.96 17.56
N HIS A 12 -5.09 -16.81 17.00
CA HIS A 12 -3.77 -16.56 16.40
C HIS A 12 -2.84 -15.72 17.30
N PRO A 13 -1.51 -15.73 17.02
CA PRO A 13 -0.56 -14.88 17.71
C PRO A 13 -0.89 -13.39 17.59
N ARG A 14 -0.64 -12.63 18.66
CA ARG A 14 -0.96 -11.19 18.77
C ARG A 14 -0.34 -10.31 17.71
N GLY A 15 0.87 -10.67 17.25
CA GLY A 15 1.56 -9.95 16.18
C GLY A 15 0.76 -9.94 14.87
N LEU A 16 -0.10 -10.95 14.65
CA LEU A 16 -0.98 -10.97 13.49
C LEU A 16 -2.00 -9.83 13.54
N LEU A 17 -2.57 -9.51 14.71
CA LEU A 17 -3.50 -8.39 14.82
C LEU A 17 -2.84 -7.06 14.41
N THR A 18 -1.62 -6.82 14.89
CA THR A 18 -0.89 -5.61 14.52
C THR A 18 -0.59 -5.55 13.03
N LEU A 19 -0.14 -6.66 12.43
CA LEU A 19 0.15 -6.73 10.99
C LEU A 19 -1.12 -6.57 10.15
N SER A 20 -2.23 -7.21 10.53
CA SER A 20 -3.51 -7.10 9.84
C SER A 20 -4.07 -5.68 9.87
N MET A 21 -3.94 -4.96 10.99
CA MET A 21 -4.38 -3.57 11.06
C MET A 21 -3.48 -2.65 10.24
N THR A 22 -2.16 -2.88 10.25
CA THR A 22 -1.22 -2.13 9.39
C THR A 22 -1.53 -2.36 7.91
N GLU A 23 -1.70 -3.61 7.49
CA GLU A 23 -2.04 -3.97 6.10
C GLU A 23 -3.41 -3.41 5.69
N PHE A 24 -4.40 -3.46 6.60
CA PHE A 24 -5.72 -2.88 6.33
C PHE A 24 -5.61 -1.39 6.02
N TRP A 25 -4.81 -0.65 6.79
CA TRP A 25 -4.68 0.79 6.62
C TRP A 25 -3.83 1.18 5.42
N GLU A 26 -2.79 0.40 5.13
CA GLU A 26 -2.01 0.51 3.90
C GLU A 26 -2.92 0.38 2.67
N ARG A 27 -3.68 -0.72 2.59
CA ARG A 27 -4.59 -0.99 1.47
C ARG A 27 -5.72 0.05 1.36
N PHE A 28 -6.28 0.48 2.49
CA PHE A 28 -7.30 1.53 2.48
C PHE A 28 -6.76 2.80 1.83
N SER A 29 -5.56 3.24 2.20
CA SER A 29 -4.94 4.43 1.61
C SER A 29 -4.64 4.23 0.12
N TYR A 30 -4.13 3.06 -0.28
CA TYR A 30 -3.75 2.76 -1.65
C TYR A 30 -4.96 2.72 -2.58
N TYR A 31 -6.02 1.99 -2.22
CA TYR A 31 -7.24 1.92 -3.03
C TYR A 31 -8.02 3.22 -2.99
N GLY A 32 -8.04 3.93 -1.86
CA GLY A 32 -8.65 5.26 -1.74
C GLY A 32 -8.00 6.26 -2.69
N MET A 33 -6.67 6.35 -2.68
CA MET A 33 -5.91 7.17 -3.62
C MET A 33 -6.17 6.75 -5.06
N ARG A 34 -6.08 5.45 -5.38
CA ARG A 34 -6.27 4.97 -6.75
C ARG A 34 -7.67 5.26 -7.30
N ALA A 35 -8.69 5.20 -6.45
CA ALA A 35 -10.07 5.49 -6.83
C ALA A 35 -10.26 6.97 -7.19
N ILE A 36 -9.65 7.91 -6.45
CA ILE A 36 -9.82 9.36 -6.69
C ILE A 36 -8.82 9.92 -7.72
N LEU A 37 -7.63 9.33 -7.83
CA LEU A 37 -6.52 9.87 -8.64
C LEU A 37 -6.87 9.92 -10.13
N ILE A 38 -7.56 8.91 -10.65
CA ILE A 38 -7.97 8.91 -12.05
C ILE A 38 -8.94 10.06 -12.36
N TYR A 39 -9.93 10.27 -11.48
CA TYR A 39 -10.87 11.38 -11.60
C TYR A 39 -10.14 12.72 -11.54
N TYR A 40 -9.23 12.88 -10.58
CA TYR A 40 -8.41 14.07 -10.45
C TYR A 40 -7.60 14.38 -11.72
N MET A 41 -7.06 13.36 -12.39
CA MET A 41 -6.27 13.54 -13.59
C MET A 41 -7.08 14.02 -14.80
N TYR A 42 -8.26 13.46 -15.06
CA TYR A 42 -9.06 13.85 -16.23
C TYR A 42 -10.05 14.99 -15.95
N TYR A 43 -10.35 15.32 -14.69
CA TYR A 43 -11.25 16.44 -14.38
C TYR A 43 -10.67 17.76 -14.89
N ALA A 44 -11.55 18.66 -15.35
CA ALA A 44 -11.16 19.95 -15.88
C ALA A 44 -10.41 20.80 -14.83
N VAL A 45 -9.39 21.55 -15.29
CA VAL A 45 -8.55 22.42 -14.44
C VAL A 45 -9.39 23.46 -13.69
N GLU A 46 -10.45 23.99 -14.33
CA GLU A 46 -11.39 24.93 -13.71
C GLU A 46 -12.13 24.37 -12.49
N LYS A 47 -12.23 23.04 -12.40
CA LYS A 47 -12.85 22.32 -11.29
C LYS A 47 -11.81 21.73 -10.32
N GLY A 48 -10.54 22.14 -10.45
CA GLY A 48 -9.44 21.71 -9.58
C GLY A 48 -8.78 20.38 -9.97
N GLY A 49 -9.00 19.88 -11.20
CA GLY A 49 -8.29 18.70 -11.74
C GLY A 49 -7.05 19.07 -12.56
N LEU A 50 -6.38 18.07 -13.15
CA LEU A 50 -5.18 18.29 -13.98
C LEU A 50 -5.50 18.54 -15.46
N GLY A 51 -6.73 18.26 -15.91
CA GLY A 51 -7.17 18.49 -17.29
C GLY A 51 -6.45 17.62 -18.32
N PHE A 52 -5.93 16.45 -17.94
CA PHE A 52 -5.32 15.53 -18.88
C PHE A 52 -6.36 14.86 -19.79
N ASP A 53 -5.93 14.52 -20.99
CA ASP A 53 -6.72 13.69 -21.89
C ASP A 53 -6.93 12.29 -21.27
N GLN A 54 -8.14 11.73 -21.46
CA GLN A 54 -8.56 10.48 -20.84
C GLN A 54 -7.60 9.29 -21.12
N PRO A 55 -7.13 9.05 -22.37
CA PRO A 55 -6.14 8.00 -22.64
C PRO A 55 -4.79 8.25 -21.97
N THR A 56 -4.35 9.50 -21.82
CA THR A 56 -3.11 9.84 -21.11
C THR A 56 -3.23 9.53 -19.62
N ALA A 57 -4.34 9.94 -19.00
CA ALA A 57 -4.61 9.65 -17.58
C ALA A 57 -4.68 8.14 -17.30
N LEU A 58 -5.33 7.37 -18.17
CA LEU A 58 -5.37 5.90 -18.07
C LEU A 58 -3.99 5.26 -18.21
N SER A 59 -3.17 5.76 -19.14
CA SER A 59 -1.80 5.27 -19.34
C SER A 59 -0.94 5.50 -18.09
N ILE A 60 -1.04 6.69 -17.48
CA ILE A 60 -0.33 7.01 -16.22
C ILE A 60 -0.75 6.06 -15.09
N MET A 61 -2.06 5.80 -14.92
CA MET A 61 -2.54 4.87 -13.89
C MET A 61 -1.97 3.45 -14.07
N SER A 62 -1.90 2.97 -15.31
CA SER A 62 -1.38 1.64 -15.64
C SER A 62 0.12 1.53 -15.41
N ILE A 63 0.89 2.56 -15.81
CA ILE A 63 2.33 2.63 -15.56
C ILE A 63 2.60 2.72 -14.06
N TYR A 64 1.87 3.57 -13.33
CA TYR A 64 1.98 3.68 -11.89
C TYR A 64 1.76 2.34 -11.19
N GLY A 65 0.68 1.62 -11.52
CA GLY A 65 0.43 0.30 -10.96
C GLY A 65 1.54 -0.71 -11.28
N SER A 66 2.06 -0.68 -12.50
CA SER A 66 3.16 -1.57 -12.92
C SER A 66 4.45 -1.27 -12.14
N LEU A 67 4.77 0.01 -11.93
CA LEU A 67 5.93 0.43 -11.15
C LEU A 67 5.81 0.05 -9.68
N VAL A 68 4.61 0.12 -9.09
CA VAL A 68 4.36 -0.35 -7.72
C VAL A 68 4.70 -1.84 -7.61
N TYR A 69 4.24 -2.69 -8.53
CA TYR A 69 4.59 -4.11 -8.53
C TYR A 69 6.09 -4.37 -8.74
N LEU A 70 6.74 -3.62 -9.65
CA LEU A 70 8.17 -3.75 -9.88
C LEU A 70 8.97 -3.36 -8.62
N SER A 71 8.55 -2.29 -7.95
CA SER A 71 9.18 -1.81 -6.72
C SER A 71 9.09 -2.83 -5.59
N ALA A 72 8.03 -3.64 -5.54
CA ALA A 72 7.87 -4.70 -4.54
C ALA A 72 8.97 -5.78 -4.68
N THR A 73 9.35 -6.14 -5.90
CA THR A 73 10.44 -7.10 -6.14
C THR A 73 11.78 -6.54 -5.65
N ILE A 74 12.04 -5.26 -5.92
CA ILE A 74 13.26 -4.58 -5.46
C ILE A 74 13.27 -4.46 -3.93
N GLY A 75 12.13 -4.08 -3.33
CA GLY A 75 11.96 -3.98 -1.88
C GLY A 75 12.18 -5.32 -1.17
N GLY A 76 11.72 -6.43 -1.75
CA GLY A 76 11.98 -7.78 -1.26
C GLY A 76 13.48 -8.09 -1.20
N PHE A 77 14.21 -7.83 -2.29
CA PHE A 77 15.66 -8.02 -2.32
C PHE A 77 16.39 -7.17 -1.25
N ILE A 78 15.98 -5.92 -1.06
CA ILE A 78 16.55 -5.03 -0.04
C ILE A 78 16.22 -5.52 1.38
N SER A 79 14.99 -6.00 1.62
CA SER A 79 14.58 -6.63 2.87
C SER A 79 15.47 -7.82 3.20
N ASP A 80 15.73 -8.69 2.22
CA ASP A 80 16.41 -9.96 2.45
C ASP A 80 17.91 -9.81 2.67
N ARG A 81 18.56 -8.82 2.01
CA ARG A 81 20.02 -8.70 2.03
C ARG A 81 20.59 -7.53 2.82
N LEU A 82 19.83 -6.46 3.05
CA LEU A 82 20.39 -5.21 3.57
C LEU A 82 19.79 -4.80 4.93
N LEU A 83 18.46 -4.66 5.00
CA LEU A 83 17.82 -3.95 6.12
C LEU A 83 17.04 -4.87 7.07
N GLY A 84 16.61 -6.03 6.60
CA GLY A 84 15.71 -6.92 7.33
C GLY A 84 14.25 -6.45 7.31
N SER A 85 13.31 -7.39 7.32
CA SER A 85 11.90 -7.15 7.02
C SER A 85 11.22 -6.09 7.91
N ARG A 86 11.57 -6.02 9.20
CA ARG A 86 10.98 -5.02 10.12
C ARG A 86 11.39 -3.59 9.78
N ARG A 87 12.64 -3.37 9.34
CA ARG A 87 13.12 -2.03 8.98
C ARG A 87 12.55 -1.60 7.63
N THR A 88 12.49 -2.52 6.66
CA THR A 88 11.91 -2.25 5.34
C THR A 88 10.41 -1.96 5.36
N VAL A 89 9.67 -2.48 6.33
CA VAL A 89 8.24 -2.13 6.51
C VAL A 89 8.06 -0.78 7.20
N PHE A 90 9.04 -0.35 8.01
CA PHE A 90 8.94 0.88 8.79
C PHE A 90 9.46 2.11 8.05
N TRP A 91 10.50 1.93 7.22
CA TRP A 91 11.16 2.96 6.41
C TRP A 91 10.72 2.87 4.96
#